data_AF-A0A517VBT5-F1
#
_entry.id   AF-A0A517VBT5-F1
#
_cell.length_a   1.000
_cell.length_b   1.000
_cell.length_c   1.000
_cell.angle_alpha   90.00
_cell.angle_beta   90.00
_cell.angle_gamma   90.00
#
_symmetry.space_group_name_H-M   'P 1'
#
loop_
_entity.id
_entity.type
_entity.pdbx_description
1 polymer ?
#
loop_
_entity_poly.entity_id
_entity_poly.type
_entity_poly.pdbx_seq_one_letter_code
_entity_poly.pdbx_strand_id
1 'polypeptide(L)'
;MSNMKKSNGDLNEKVVAILDDHIHEIGVHDFTDTLKLETPVGVMRRGGRRRISNNVQTLSLVDTGDLLTWEPGLITKHSFNRRRRSRLSPTSGEVLKQIKFETLPPNQVMEFLTELDKKMTPHQGIRKLTDGRLKKKEPLPQEGRVLLLVHGTFSNNENFLKNLRSTTEGKEFLKRAMKEYNQQVFVFDHPTLSVSPIHNALDLAEEFRNSKAVVDVISHSRGGLVTRWWFEALSPQPELRGKAVLVGSPLAGTGLAAPANIRSALKLLTNYGRALGTISGFASTAVPLLIGVTGLLKVLTSITSFAAHTPLADTVVSLVPGLNGQSRAGDNADLRRLRKLSFGEKRLYFAIRSNFEPEDPGWRFWRYFTNPATHGLNAVTDKIFNSENDLVVDTASMHDLSDNLLIPDSNIYTFPTSDDVHHLNYFQQKETIQHLTHWLLKQEK
;
A
#
# COMPACT_ATOMS: atom_id res chain seq x y z
N MET A 1 -10.36 -0.66 -31.55
CA MET A 1 -9.01 -1.23 -31.29
C MET A 1 -7.87 -0.21 -31.45
N SER A 2 -7.87 0.67 -32.46
CA SER A 2 -6.77 1.66 -32.67
C SER A 2 -6.66 2.72 -31.55
N ASN A 3 -7.77 3.33 -31.10
CA ASN A 3 -7.75 4.34 -30.03
C ASN A 3 -7.35 3.78 -28.65
N MET A 4 -7.77 2.56 -28.33
CA MET A 4 -7.47 1.91 -27.04
C MET A 4 -5.97 1.55 -26.91
N LYS A 5 -5.35 1.09 -28.01
CA LYS A 5 -3.89 0.86 -28.05
C LYS A 5 -3.09 2.17 -27.87
N LYS A 6 -3.57 3.27 -28.48
CA LYS A 6 -2.93 4.59 -28.36
C LYS A 6 -3.04 5.15 -26.94
N SER A 7 -4.18 4.98 -26.28
CA SER A 7 -4.39 5.37 -24.87
C SER A 7 -3.52 4.58 -23.91
N ASN A 8 -3.40 3.26 -24.09
CA ASN A 8 -2.53 2.44 -23.24
C ASN A 8 -1.04 2.77 -23.43
N GLY A 9 -0.62 3.14 -24.66
CA GLY A 9 0.74 3.60 -24.93
C GLY A 9 1.13 4.83 -24.11
N ASP A 10 0.28 5.88 -24.08
CA ASP A 10 0.54 7.10 -23.30
C ASP A 10 0.63 6.84 -21.78
N LEU A 11 -0.18 5.91 -21.27
CA LEU A 11 -0.14 5.50 -19.85
C LEU A 11 1.13 4.71 -19.52
N ASN A 12 1.55 3.82 -20.41
CA ASN A 12 2.79 3.06 -20.26
C ASN A 12 4.01 3.99 -20.25
N GLU A 13 4.05 4.98 -21.15
CA GLU A 13 5.11 6.01 -21.19
C GLU A 13 5.18 6.79 -19.88
N LYS A 14 4.04 7.17 -19.31
CA LYS A 14 3.97 7.86 -18.01
C LYS A 14 4.50 7.02 -16.85
N VAL A 15 4.18 5.72 -16.81
CA VAL A 15 4.72 4.81 -15.79
C VAL A 15 6.24 4.69 -15.94
N VAL A 16 6.74 4.54 -17.17
CA VAL A 16 8.17 4.48 -17.48
C VAL A 16 8.88 5.77 -17.04
N ALA A 17 8.32 6.93 -17.37
CA ALA A 17 8.89 8.23 -16.99
C ALA A 17 9.00 8.40 -15.46
N ILE A 18 7.97 8.05 -14.69
CA ILE A 18 8.05 8.09 -13.21
C ILE A 18 9.15 7.15 -12.69
N LEU A 19 9.28 5.97 -13.29
CA LEU A 19 10.34 5.04 -12.91
C LEU A 19 11.71 5.65 -13.20
N ASP A 20 11.92 6.19 -14.40
CA ASP A 20 13.17 6.84 -14.78
C ASP A 20 13.61 7.95 -13.80
N ASP A 21 12.66 8.78 -13.38
CA ASP A 21 12.96 9.91 -12.49
C ASP A 21 13.33 9.49 -11.06
N HIS A 22 12.97 8.27 -10.61
CA HIS A 22 13.00 7.92 -9.18
C HIS A 22 13.70 6.61 -8.82
N ILE A 23 13.93 5.69 -9.77
CA ILE A 23 14.54 4.38 -9.46
C ILE A 23 15.97 4.50 -8.92
N HIS A 24 16.75 5.47 -9.41
CA HIS A 24 18.13 5.67 -8.97
C HIS A 24 18.22 5.96 -7.48
N GLU A 25 17.22 6.64 -6.94
CA GLU A 25 17.17 6.99 -5.53
C GLU A 25 17.13 5.74 -4.64
N ILE A 26 16.54 4.64 -5.09
CA ILE A 26 16.46 3.38 -4.34
C ILE A 26 17.56 2.39 -4.72
N GLY A 27 18.63 2.86 -5.37
CA GLY A 27 19.73 2.03 -5.87
C GLY A 27 19.27 1.00 -6.90
N VAL A 28 18.29 1.38 -7.71
CA VAL A 28 17.83 0.66 -8.89
C VAL A 28 18.25 1.50 -10.09
N HIS A 29 18.77 0.85 -11.11
CA HIS A 29 19.47 1.49 -12.21
C HIS A 29 18.86 1.07 -13.53
N ASP A 30 19.03 1.89 -14.56
CA ASP A 30 18.68 1.47 -15.91
C ASP A 30 19.56 0.27 -16.29
N PHE A 31 19.03 -0.64 -17.11
CA PHE A 31 19.79 -1.81 -17.54
C PHE A 31 21.14 -1.44 -18.21
N THR A 32 21.18 -0.28 -18.87
CA THR A 32 22.35 0.23 -19.59
C THR A 32 23.47 0.80 -18.70
N ASP A 33 23.18 1.10 -17.43
CA ASP A 33 24.18 1.62 -16.48
C ASP A 33 25.30 0.62 -16.21
N THR A 34 26.38 1.01 -15.54
CA THR A 34 27.39 0.04 -15.05
C THR A 34 27.38 0.01 -13.53
N LEU A 35 27.19 -1.17 -12.93
CA LEU A 35 27.21 -1.32 -11.47
C LEU A 35 28.58 -1.77 -10.96
N LYS A 36 28.91 -1.37 -9.72
CA LYS A 36 30.21 -1.69 -9.10
C LYS A 36 30.42 -3.19 -8.95
N LEU A 37 29.36 -3.91 -8.61
CA LEU A 37 29.37 -5.37 -8.46
C LEU A 37 29.05 -6.12 -9.77
N GLU A 38 28.97 -5.43 -10.91
CA GLU A 38 28.73 -6.06 -12.21
C GLU A 38 29.98 -6.77 -12.70
N THR A 39 29.86 -8.07 -12.98
CA THR A 39 31.01 -8.83 -13.50
C THR A 39 31.25 -8.46 -14.97
N PRO A 40 32.45 -8.01 -15.36
CA PRO A 40 32.72 -7.65 -16.75
C PRO A 40 32.54 -8.84 -17.70
N VAL A 41 31.96 -8.59 -18.87
CA VAL A 41 31.67 -9.61 -19.90
C VAL A 41 32.93 -10.41 -20.29
N GLY A 42 34.10 -9.79 -20.28
CA GLY A 42 35.39 -10.43 -20.56
C GLY A 42 35.88 -11.43 -19.49
N VAL A 43 35.36 -11.37 -18.27
CA VAL A 43 35.64 -12.32 -17.17
C VAL A 43 34.68 -13.51 -17.27
N MET A 44 33.40 -13.26 -17.58
CA MET A 44 32.40 -14.31 -17.82
C MET A 44 32.77 -15.25 -18.97
N ARG A 45 33.42 -14.74 -20.02
CA ARG A 45 33.87 -15.54 -21.18
C ARG A 45 35.11 -16.41 -20.91
N ARG A 46 35.91 -16.09 -19.88
CA ARG A 46 37.17 -16.79 -19.57
C ARG A 46 37.04 -17.77 -18.40
N GLY A 47 36.07 -17.58 -17.51
CA GLY A 47 35.79 -18.47 -16.39
C GLY A 47 34.85 -19.60 -16.79
N GLY A 48 35.38 -20.73 -17.28
CA GLY A 48 34.57 -21.93 -17.51
C GLY A 48 33.82 -22.34 -16.24
N ARG A 49 32.47 -22.27 -16.28
CA ARG A 49 31.49 -22.86 -15.33
C ARG A 49 31.77 -22.76 -13.82
N ARG A 50 32.66 -21.89 -13.35
CA ARG A 50 32.70 -21.50 -11.94
C ARG A 50 31.60 -20.46 -11.74
N ARG A 51 30.63 -20.84 -10.91
CA ARG A 51 29.42 -20.10 -10.55
C ARG A 51 29.81 -18.71 -10.04
N ILE A 52 29.80 -17.71 -10.93
CA ILE A 52 29.86 -16.31 -10.54
C ILE A 52 28.54 -16.04 -9.82
N SER A 53 28.60 -15.68 -8.54
CA SER A 53 27.42 -15.15 -7.86
C SER A 53 27.02 -13.88 -8.60
N ASN A 54 25.88 -13.90 -9.29
CA ASN A 54 25.35 -12.69 -9.90
C ASN A 54 24.86 -11.78 -8.77
N ASN A 55 25.78 -10.96 -8.26
CA ASN A 55 25.51 -9.92 -7.27
C ASN A 55 24.60 -8.83 -7.84
N VAL A 56 24.36 -8.83 -9.15
CA VAL A 56 23.42 -7.96 -9.84
C VAL A 56 22.21 -8.78 -10.30
N GLN A 57 21.01 -8.29 -9.98
CA GLN A 57 19.74 -8.81 -10.47
C GLN A 57 19.15 -7.87 -11.51
N THR A 58 18.28 -8.40 -12.35
CA THR A 58 17.57 -7.66 -13.39
C THR A 58 16.08 -7.91 -13.26
N LEU A 59 15.27 -6.88 -13.53
CA LEU A 59 13.83 -6.98 -13.65
C LEU A 59 13.40 -6.32 -14.96
N SER A 60 12.47 -6.96 -15.66
CA SER A 60 11.85 -6.44 -16.87
C SER A 60 10.39 -6.11 -16.60
N LEU A 61 9.98 -4.87 -16.88
CA LEU A 61 8.57 -4.47 -16.95
C LEU A 61 8.05 -4.81 -18.35
N VAL A 62 7.07 -5.69 -18.41
CA VAL A 62 6.52 -6.25 -19.64
C VAL A 62 5.04 -5.88 -19.76
N ASP A 63 4.65 -5.33 -20.91
CA ASP A 63 3.26 -5.18 -21.30
C ASP A 63 2.78 -6.44 -22.05
N THR A 64 1.85 -7.15 -21.45
CA THR A 64 1.21 -8.34 -22.04
C THR A 64 0.00 -8.00 -22.91
N GLY A 65 -0.29 -6.70 -23.09
CA GLY A 65 -1.49 -6.17 -23.72
C GLY A 65 -2.58 -5.89 -22.69
N ASP A 66 -2.88 -6.89 -21.84
CA ASP A 66 -3.89 -6.76 -20.79
C ASP A 66 -3.29 -6.24 -19.47
N LEU A 67 -2.05 -6.61 -19.13
CA LEU A 67 -1.38 -6.21 -17.88
C LEU A 67 0.07 -5.78 -18.07
N LEU A 68 0.50 -4.84 -17.23
CA LEU A 68 1.90 -4.62 -16.88
C LEU A 68 2.36 -5.64 -15.85
N THR A 69 3.43 -6.35 -16.14
CA THR A 69 4.00 -7.38 -15.27
C THR A 69 5.50 -7.18 -15.09
N TRP A 70 5.95 -7.27 -13.83
CA TRP A 70 7.37 -7.34 -13.51
C TRP A 70 7.86 -8.79 -13.56
N GLU A 71 8.85 -9.05 -14.41
CA GLU A 71 9.45 -10.37 -14.61
C GLU A 71 10.93 -10.37 -14.20
N PRO A 72 11.39 -11.34 -13.39
CA PRO A 72 12.80 -11.50 -13.10
C PRO A 72 13.62 -11.87 -14.34
N GLY A 73 14.77 -11.22 -14.49
CA GLY A 73 15.71 -11.49 -15.58
C GLY A 73 15.60 -10.53 -16.77
N LEU A 74 16.49 -10.75 -17.73
CA LEU A 74 16.50 -10.04 -19.00
C LEU A 74 15.68 -10.79 -20.05
N ILE A 75 14.80 -10.05 -20.70
CA ILE A 75 14.02 -10.53 -21.83
C ILE A 75 14.60 -9.88 -23.08
N THR A 76 15.13 -10.69 -24.00
CA THR A 76 15.68 -10.22 -25.27
C THR A 76 14.70 -10.52 -26.41
N LYS A 77 14.52 -9.58 -27.35
CA LYS A 77 13.60 -9.70 -28.50
C LYS A 77 13.91 -10.91 -29.44
N HIS A 78 15.06 -11.58 -29.29
CA HIS A 78 15.55 -12.62 -30.22
C HIS A 78 15.35 -14.08 -29.77
N SER A 79 14.77 -14.37 -28.60
CA SER A 79 14.57 -15.77 -28.15
C SER A 79 13.43 -16.52 -28.85
N PHE A 80 12.76 -15.92 -29.84
CA PHE A 80 11.68 -16.56 -30.60
C PHE A 80 12.13 -17.58 -31.66
N ASN A 81 13.43 -17.85 -31.84
CA ASN A 81 13.89 -18.85 -32.80
C ASN A 81 14.76 -19.98 -32.21
N ARG A 82 14.10 -21.13 -32.11
CA ARG A 82 14.59 -22.53 -32.23
C ARG A 82 15.43 -23.17 -31.11
N ARG A 83 14.80 -24.22 -30.56
CA ARG A 83 15.36 -25.48 -30.03
C ARG A 83 16.08 -25.44 -28.68
N ARG A 84 15.30 -25.23 -27.61
CA ARG A 84 15.35 -26.10 -26.42
C ARG A 84 14.08 -25.93 -25.60
N ARG A 85 13.21 -26.95 -25.64
CA ARG A 85 12.08 -27.08 -24.71
C ARG A 85 12.66 -27.22 -23.29
N SER A 86 12.68 -26.11 -22.55
CA SER A 86 12.64 -26.10 -21.10
C SER A 86 11.26 -25.59 -20.69
N ARG A 87 10.66 -26.21 -19.67
CA ARG A 87 9.27 -26.01 -19.20
C ARG A 87 9.04 -24.67 -18.48
N LEU A 88 9.40 -23.55 -19.09
CA LEU A 88 8.99 -22.22 -18.61
C LEU A 88 8.34 -21.50 -19.79
N SER A 89 7.06 -21.16 -19.63
CA SER A 89 6.22 -20.55 -20.68
C SER A 89 6.88 -19.27 -21.23
N PRO A 90 6.94 -19.06 -22.55
CA PRO A 90 7.38 -17.79 -23.12
C PRO A 90 6.26 -16.77 -22.92
N THR A 91 6.47 -15.77 -22.08
CA THR A 91 5.54 -14.65 -21.93
C THR A 91 5.60 -13.80 -23.20
N SER A 92 4.51 -13.80 -23.96
CA SER A 92 4.32 -12.97 -25.15
C SER A 92 3.96 -11.54 -24.70
N GLY A 93 4.94 -10.64 -24.63
CA GLY A 93 4.70 -9.25 -24.26
C GLY A 93 5.81 -8.30 -24.73
N GLU A 94 5.48 -7.02 -24.82
CA GLU A 94 6.43 -5.95 -25.15
C GLU A 94 7.20 -5.55 -23.88
N VAL A 95 8.54 -5.55 -23.95
CA VAL A 95 9.36 -5.07 -22.84
C VAL A 95 9.35 -3.54 -22.87
N LEU A 96 8.76 -2.93 -21.83
CA LEU A 96 8.67 -1.48 -21.68
C LEU A 96 9.92 -0.89 -21.02
N LYS A 97 10.43 -1.55 -19.98
CA LYS A 97 11.61 -1.08 -19.25
C LYS A 97 12.38 -2.26 -18.66
N GLN A 98 13.70 -2.14 -18.62
CA GLN A 98 14.57 -3.09 -17.92
C GLN A 98 15.41 -2.33 -16.91
N ILE A 99 15.41 -2.82 -15.68
CA ILE A 99 16.16 -2.25 -14.58
C ILE A 99 17.10 -3.30 -14.00
N LYS A 100 18.16 -2.84 -13.36
CA LYS A 100 19.08 -3.69 -12.61
C LYS A 100 19.47 -3.09 -11.28
N PHE A 101 19.89 -3.94 -10.35
CA PHE A 101 20.30 -3.53 -9.01
C PHE A 101 21.23 -4.55 -8.38
N GLU A 102 22.04 -4.07 -7.45
CA GLU A 102 22.82 -4.94 -6.58
C GLU A 102 21.88 -5.69 -5.61
N THR A 103 22.13 -7.00 -5.48
CA THR A 103 21.37 -7.92 -4.63
C THR A 103 21.58 -7.50 -3.18
N LEU A 104 20.50 -7.27 -2.44
CA LEU A 104 20.56 -6.91 -1.03
C LEU A 104 20.91 -8.14 -0.18
N PRO A 105 22.05 -8.15 0.54
CA PRO A 105 22.34 -9.16 1.54
C PRO A 105 21.23 -9.23 2.61
N PRO A 106 20.94 -10.41 3.20
CA PRO A 106 19.87 -10.55 4.20
C PRO A 106 19.95 -9.55 5.36
N ASN A 107 21.16 -9.23 5.82
CA ASN A 107 21.40 -8.26 6.91
C ASN A 107 21.24 -6.79 6.51
N GLN A 108 21.07 -6.47 5.22
CA GLN A 108 20.83 -5.11 4.72
C GLN A 108 19.37 -4.86 4.35
N VAL A 109 18.51 -5.88 4.36
CA VAL A 109 17.10 -5.74 3.98
C VAL A 109 16.38 -4.72 4.87
N MET A 110 16.57 -4.79 6.20
CA MET A 110 15.88 -3.88 7.11
C MET A 110 16.38 -2.43 6.99
N GLU A 111 17.69 -2.25 6.81
CA GLU A 111 18.28 -0.93 6.55
C GLU A 111 17.69 -0.33 5.27
N PHE A 112 17.64 -1.12 4.19
CA PHE A 112 17.04 -0.69 2.93
C PHE A 112 15.56 -0.32 3.08
N LEU A 113 14.75 -1.15 3.77
CA LEU A 113 13.34 -0.84 4.02
C LEU A 113 13.17 0.43 4.84
N THR A 114 14.06 0.69 5.79
CA THR A 114 14.04 1.91 6.61
C THR A 114 14.33 3.15 5.77
N GLU A 115 15.34 3.09 4.90
CA GLU A 115 15.63 4.19 3.98
C GLU A 115 14.51 4.39 2.95
N LEU A 116 13.88 3.31 2.49
CA LEU A 116 12.72 3.38 1.61
C LEU A 116 11.54 4.08 2.29
N ASP A 117 11.26 3.75 3.55
CA ASP A 117 10.21 4.44 4.32
C ASP A 117 10.52 5.93 4.55
N LYS A 118 11.78 6.30 4.84
CA LYS A 118 12.19 7.71 4.95
C LYS A 118 11.92 8.50 3.67
N LYS A 119 12.02 7.87 2.50
CA LYS A 119 11.71 8.51 1.22
C LYS A 119 10.22 8.66 0.98
N MET A 120 9.44 7.61 1.26
CA MET A 120 7.98 7.65 1.07
C MET A 120 7.28 8.54 2.09
N THR A 121 7.83 8.60 3.31
CA THR A 121 7.30 9.33 4.47
C THR A 121 8.40 10.24 5.03
N PRO A 122 8.82 11.31 4.33
CA PRO A 122 9.95 12.14 4.75
C PRO A 122 9.67 13.01 5.98
N HIS A 123 8.45 12.99 6.49
CA HIS A 123 7.95 13.87 7.54
C HIS A 123 7.23 13.09 8.64
N GLN A 124 7.79 11.93 9.05
CA GLN A 124 7.28 11.06 10.10
C GLN A 124 7.02 11.83 11.41
N GLY A 125 6.02 11.37 12.17
CA GLY A 125 5.56 11.99 13.40
C GLY A 125 4.35 12.90 13.18
N ILE A 126 4.02 13.66 14.23
CA ILE A 126 2.84 14.54 14.23
C ILE A 126 3.13 15.87 13.54
N ARG A 127 2.21 16.27 12.66
CA ARG A 127 2.19 17.58 12.01
C ARG A 127 0.80 18.18 12.07
N LYS A 128 0.74 19.51 12.12
CA LYS A 128 -0.54 20.22 12.17
C LYS A 128 -0.89 20.79 10.81
N LEU A 129 -2.17 20.74 10.47
CA LEU A 129 -2.70 21.46 9.34
C LEU A 129 -3.00 22.91 9.75
N THR A 130 -2.23 23.85 9.22
CA THR A 130 -2.37 25.29 9.50
C THR A 130 -2.40 26.05 8.18
N ASP A 131 -3.43 26.88 7.96
CA ASP A 131 -3.63 27.65 6.72
C ASP A 131 -3.59 26.78 5.45
N GLY A 132 -4.14 25.57 5.52
CA GLY A 132 -4.15 24.64 4.39
C GLY A 132 -2.80 23.94 4.13
N ARG A 133 -1.77 24.14 4.95
CA ARG A 133 -0.45 23.51 4.80
C ARG A 133 -0.05 22.73 6.05
N LEU A 134 0.69 21.65 5.85
CA LEU A 134 1.24 20.88 6.98
C LEU A 134 2.48 21.59 7.53
N LYS A 135 2.45 21.94 8.82
CA LYS A 135 3.56 22.52 9.55
C LYS A 135 4.16 21.47 10.48
N LYS A 136 5.50 21.39 10.53
CA LYS A 136 6.22 20.44 11.38
C LYS A 136 6.12 20.85 12.85
N LYS A 137 5.95 19.88 13.75
CA LYS A 137 6.27 19.98 15.18
C LYS A 137 5.57 21.13 15.91
N GLU A 138 4.24 21.21 15.78
CA GLU A 138 3.42 22.03 16.67
C GLU A 138 3.03 21.22 17.92
N PRO A 139 3.01 21.83 19.12
CA PRO A 139 2.62 21.13 20.34
C PRO A 139 1.17 20.67 20.23
N LEU A 140 0.92 19.41 20.60
CA LEU A 140 -0.44 18.90 20.76
C LEU A 140 -1.15 19.68 21.88
N PRO A 141 -2.45 19.97 21.73
CA PRO A 141 -3.20 20.68 22.75
C PRO A 141 -3.31 19.84 24.02
N GLN A 142 -3.26 20.50 25.18
CA GLN A 142 -3.41 19.84 26.48
C GLN A 142 -4.84 19.37 26.73
N GLU A 143 -5.84 20.10 26.23
CA GLU A 143 -7.27 19.82 26.41
C GLU A 143 -8.05 20.14 25.13
N GLY A 144 -9.36 19.82 25.13
CA GLY A 144 -10.26 20.10 24.00
C GLY A 144 -10.43 18.90 23.08
N ARG A 145 -10.64 19.16 21.77
CA ARG A 145 -10.83 18.12 20.76
C ARG A 145 -9.79 18.25 19.65
N VAL A 146 -9.30 17.11 19.18
CA VAL A 146 -8.34 16.99 18.07
C VAL A 146 -8.95 16.10 17.00
N LEU A 147 -8.77 16.47 15.73
CA LEU A 147 -8.97 15.57 14.60
C LEU A 147 -7.61 15.11 14.09
N LEU A 148 -7.39 13.80 14.03
CA LEU A 148 -6.16 13.20 13.54
C LEU A 148 -6.40 12.44 12.23
N LEU A 149 -5.57 12.67 11.20
CA LEU A 149 -5.57 11.88 9.97
C LEU A 149 -4.39 10.90 9.96
N VAL A 150 -4.66 9.64 9.59
CA VAL A 150 -3.65 8.57 9.55
C VAL A 150 -3.71 7.83 8.21
N HIS A 151 -2.62 7.85 7.44
CA HIS A 151 -2.55 7.27 6.11
C HIS A 151 -2.29 5.75 6.09
N GLY A 152 -2.41 5.14 4.91
CA GLY A 152 -2.18 3.71 4.66
C GLY A 152 -0.75 3.35 4.23
N THR A 153 -0.57 2.13 3.74
CA THR A 153 0.70 1.66 3.16
C THR A 153 1.05 2.40 1.87
N PHE A 154 2.34 2.59 1.57
CA PHE A 154 2.82 3.25 0.35
C PHE A 154 2.26 4.67 0.13
N SER A 155 1.92 5.36 1.21
CA SER A 155 1.32 6.70 1.18
C SER A 155 1.95 7.61 2.24
N ASN A 156 1.53 8.87 2.23
CA ASN A 156 1.80 9.90 3.22
C ASN A 156 0.57 10.85 3.33
N ASN A 157 0.58 11.77 4.29
CA ASN A 157 -0.53 12.68 4.52
C ASN A 157 -0.63 13.83 3.53
N GLU A 158 0.45 14.19 2.81
CA GLU A 158 0.37 15.08 1.66
C GLU A 158 -0.60 14.52 0.61
N ASN A 159 -0.42 13.24 0.26
CA ASN A 159 -1.28 12.56 -0.71
C ASN A 159 -2.70 12.33 -0.19
N PHE A 160 -2.85 11.99 1.10
CA PHE A 160 -4.16 11.91 1.75
C PHE A 160 -4.89 13.26 1.59
N LEU A 161 -4.30 14.36 2.07
CA LEU A 161 -4.92 15.68 2.00
C LEU A 161 -5.15 16.13 0.57
N LYS A 162 -4.28 15.78 -0.37
CA LYS A 162 -4.48 16.06 -1.80
C LYS A 162 -5.74 15.38 -2.32
N ASN A 163 -5.95 14.09 -2.03
CA ASN A 163 -7.15 13.35 -2.42
C ASN A 163 -8.40 13.99 -1.82
N LEU A 164 -8.38 14.32 -0.53
CA LEU A 164 -9.49 14.99 0.13
C LEU A 164 -9.79 16.38 -0.47
N ARG A 165 -8.76 17.11 -0.93
CA ARG A 165 -8.92 18.43 -1.57
C ARG A 165 -9.22 18.37 -3.05
N SER A 166 -9.28 17.18 -3.66
CA SER A 166 -9.56 17.04 -5.09
C SER A 166 -11.00 17.43 -5.44
N THR A 167 -11.91 17.38 -4.47
CA THR A 167 -13.33 17.74 -4.63
C THR A 167 -13.69 19.02 -3.88
N THR A 168 -14.80 19.63 -4.27
CA THR A 168 -15.36 20.82 -3.60
C THR A 168 -15.83 20.45 -2.19
N GLU A 169 -16.50 19.32 -2.05
CA GLU A 169 -17.03 18.81 -0.78
C GLU A 169 -15.91 18.55 0.22
N GLY A 170 -14.78 17.99 -0.21
CA GLY A 170 -13.69 17.66 0.70
C GLY A 170 -12.90 18.89 1.15
N LYS A 171 -12.81 19.92 0.29
CA LYS A 171 -12.33 21.26 0.70
C LYS A 171 -13.24 21.88 1.76
N GLU A 172 -14.56 21.80 1.59
CA GLU A 172 -15.53 22.34 2.54
C GLU A 172 -15.50 21.57 3.86
N PHE A 173 -15.41 20.23 3.80
CA PHE A 173 -15.21 19.39 4.98
C PHE A 173 -13.98 19.82 5.78
N LEU A 174 -12.82 19.99 5.13
CA LEU A 174 -11.61 20.43 5.81
C LEU A 174 -11.78 21.81 6.45
N LYS A 175 -12.40 22.76 5.76
CA LYS A 175 -12.68 24.10 6.30
C LYS A 175 -13.57 24.04 7.54
N ARG A 176 -14.63 23.22 7.51
CA ARG A 176 -15.53 23.01 8.64
C ARG A 176 -14.84 22.28 9.80
N ALA A 177 -14.09 21.22 9.51
CA ALA A 177 -13.31 20.50 10.51
C ALA A 177 -12.30 21.44 11.22
N MET A 178 -11.59 22.28 10.47
CA MET A 178 -10.70 23.30 11.05
C MET A 178 -11.46 24.25 12.00
N LYS A 179 -12.69 24.65 11.68
CA LYS A 179 -13.52 25.48 12.56
C LYS A 179 -13.98 24.72 13.81
N GLU A 180 -14.52 23.51 13.65
CA GLU A 180 -15.11 22.74 14.75
C GLU A 180 -14.10 22.16 15.74
N TYR A 181 -12.91 21.81 15.25
CA TYR A 181 -11.80 21.36 16.08
C TYR A 181 -10.90 22.51 16.54
N ASN A 182 -11.33 23.78 16.45
CA ASN A 182 -10.56 24.95 16.91
C ASN A 182 -9.12 24.98 16.36
N GLN A 183 -8.98 24.69 15.06
CA GLN A 183 -7.71 24.58 14.33
C GLN A 183 -6.82 23.42 14.80
N GLN A 184 -7.30 22.50 15.63
CA GLN A 184 -6.58 21.32 16.13
C GLN A 184 -6.77 20.12 15.19
N VAL A 185 -6.43 20.30 13.92
CA VAL A 185 -6.40 19.21 12.92
C VAL A 185 -4.95 18.82 12.67
N PHE A 186 -4.64 17.57 12.98
CA PHE A 186 -3.30 17.00 12.90
C PHE A 186 -3.28 15.81 11.96
N VAL A 187 -2.08 15.45 11.54
CA VAL A 187 -1.80 14.26 10.74
C VAL A 187 -0.64 13.50 11.38
N PHE A 188 -0.64 12.18 11.21
CA PHE A 188 0.44 11.31 11.66
C PHE A 188 1.02 10.57 10.46
N ASP A 189 2.27 10.90 10.10
CA ASP A 189 3.02 10.16 9.09
C ASP A 189 3.88 9.11 9.77
N HIS A 190 3.89 7.90 9.22
CA HIS A 190 4.59 6.77 9.85
C HIS A 190 5.22 5.85 8.81
N PRO A 191 6.31 5.12 9.14
CA PRO A 191 6.84 4.09 8.27
C PRO A 191 5.77 3.05 7.91
N THR A 192 5.83 2.51 6.70
CA THR A 192 4.79 1.61 6.16
C THR A 192 5.30 0.21 5.84
N LEU A 193 6.62 0.02 5.75
CA LEU A 193 7.27 -1.23 5.35
C LEU A 193 8.19 -1.80 6.43
N SER A 194 9.12 -0.99 6.95
CA SER A 194 10.11 -1.44 7.93
C SER A 194 9.53 -1.63 9.34
N VAL A 195 8.42 -0.94 9.64
CA VAL A 195 7.80 -0.92 10.97
C VAL A 195 6.38 -1.49 10.92
N SER A 196 6.01 -2.31 11.90
CA SER A 196 4.65 -2.88 11.99
C SER A 196 3.64 -1.89 12.58
N PRO A 197 2.32 -2.08 12.38
CA PRO A 197 1.30 -1.13 12.87
C PRO A 197 1.34 -0.87 14.38
N ILE A 198 1.68 -1.88 15.20
CA ILE A 198 1.77 -1.73 16.67
C ILE A 198 2.89 -0.78 17.08
N HIS A 199 4.05 -0.84 16.42
CA HIS A 199 5.16 0.06 16.71
C HIS A 199 4.85 1.50 16.27
N ASN A 200 4.22 1.69 15.11
CA ASN A 200 3.73 3.02 14.73
C ASN A 200 2.70 3.57 15.73
N ALA A 201 1.87 2.70 16.30
CA ALA A 201 0.90 3.09 17.31
C ALA A 201 1.57 3.42 18.66
N LEU A 202 2.72 2.81 18.97
CA LEU A 202 3.55 3.18 20.11
C LEU A 202 4.14 4.58 19.93
N ASP A 203 4.67 4.88 18.75
CA ASP A 203 5.16 6.23 18.42
C ASP A 203 4.04 7.27 18.57
N LEU A 204 2.84 6.95 18.06
CA LEU A 204 1.67 7.81 18.22
C LEU A 204 1.22 7.97 19.68
N ALA A 205 1.30 6.91 20.48
CA ALA A 205 0.99 6.96 21.90
C ALA A 205 1.96 7.88 22.66
N GLU A 206 3.25 7.85 22.31
CA GLU A 206 4.27 8.71 22.89
C GLU A 206 4.02 10.18 22.58
N GLU A 207 3.68 10.51 21.33
CA GLU A 207 3.32 11.88 20.91
C GLU A 207 2.16 12.44 21.76
N PHE A 208 1.13 11.63 22.01
CA PHE A 208 -0.05 12.04 22.77
C PHE A 208 0.06 11.81 24.29
N ARG A 209 1.20 11.37 24.84
CA ARG A 209 1.29 10.90 26.24
C ARG A 209 0.85 11.94 27.28
N ASN A 210 1.11 13.21 26.99
CA ASN A 210 0.80 14.34 27.88
C ASN A 210 -0.47 15.08 27.50
N SER A 211 -1.11 14.74 26.37
CA SER A 211 -2.35 15.40 25.93
C SER A 211 -3.55 14.77 26.62
N LYS A 212 -4.43 15.60 27.16
CA LYS A 212 -5.76 15.23 27.64
C LYS A 212 -6.88 15.60 26.65
N ALA A 213 -6.52 15.92 25.40
CA ALA A 213 -7.51 16.19 24.37
C ALA A 213 -8.25 14.91 23.96
N VAL A 214 -9.54 15.05 23.70
CA VAL A 214 -10.34 14.00 23.06
C VAL A 214 -9.95 13.95 21.59
N VAL A 215 -9.45 12.81 21.13
CA VAL A 215 -8.95 12.65 19.76
C VAL A 215 -9.94 11.82 18.95
N ASP A 216 -10.49 12.44 17.90
CA ASP A 216 -11.19 11.73 16.84
C ASP A 216 -10.21 11.45 15.69
N VAL A 217 -10.38 10.33 15.00
CA VAL A 217 -9.45 9.86 13.97
C VAL A 217 -10.18 9.58 12.65
N ILE A 218 -9.56 9.98 11.55
CA ILE A 218 -9.86 9.46 10.21
C ILE A 218 -8.65 8.67 9.77
N SER A 219 -8.84 7.40 9.47
CA SER A 219 -7.76 6.53 9.03
C SER A 219 -8.08 5.86 7.71
N HIS A 220 -7.04 5.57 6.93
CA HIS A 220 -7.17 4.87 5.66
C HIS A 220 -6.36 3.59 5.66
N SER A 221 -6.93 2.51 5.14
CA SER A 221 -6.21 1.25 4.91
C SER A 221 -5.49 0.79 6.19
N ARG A 222 -4.19 0.44 6.10
CA ARG A 222 -3.32 0.08 7.23
C ARG A 222 -3.36 1.08 8.40
N GLY A 223 -3.62 2.36 8.14
CA GLY A 223 -3.74 3.39 9.18
C GLY A 223 -4.81 3.03 10.23
N GLY A 224 -5.87 2.32 9.83
CA GLY A 224 -6.89 1.85 10.76
C GLY A 224 -6.36 0.84 11.78
N LEU A 225 -5.38 0.00 11.41
CA LEU A 225 -4.71 -0.90 12.36
C LEU A 225 -3.82 -0.13 13.34
N VAL A 226 -3.15 0.93 12.88
CA VAL A 226 -2.38 1.85 13.75
C VAL A 226 -3.33 2.52 14.75
N THR A 227 -4.45 3.04 14.27
CA THR A 227 -5.50 3.64 15.12
C THR A 227 -6.04 2.66 16.14
N ARG A 228 -6.35 1.43 15.73
CA ARG A 228 -6.84 0.39 16.64
C ARG A 228 -5.81 0.02 17.69
N TRP A 229 -4.55 -0.25 17.33
CA TRP A 229 -3.52 -0.53 18.32
C TRP A 229 -3.38 0.60 19.35
N TRP A 230 -3.42 1.85 18.89
CA TRP A 230 -3.34 3.00 19.78
C TRP A 230 -4.57 3.10 20.68
N PHE A 231 -5.77 3.10 20.11
CA PHE A 231 -7.02 3.21 20.87
C PHE A 231 -7.19 2.04 21.83
N GLU A 232 -6.79 0.83 21.42
CA GLU A 232 -7.10 -0.40 22.12
C GLU A 232 -6.09 -0.90 23.12
N ALA A 233 -4.79 -0.73 22.85
CA ALA A 233 -3.75 -1.29 23.70
C ALA A 233 -2.83 -0.24 24.33
N LEU A 234 -2.57 0.87 23.62
CA LEU A 234 -1.43 1.73 23.94
C LEU A 234 -1.81 3.10 24.47
N SER A 235 -3.09 3.49 24.44
CA SER A 235 -3.50 4.76 25.00
C SER A 235 -3.57 4.70 26.53
N PRO A 236 -2.79 5.53 27.26
CA PRO A 236 -2.83 5.55 28.73
C PRO A 236 -4.14 6.15 29.27
N GLN A 237 -4.90 6.85 28.43
CA GLN A 237 -6.19 7.49 28.74
C GLN A 237 -7.20 7.10 27.66
N PRO A 238 -7.68 5.83 27.63
CA PRO A 238 -8.54 5.30 26.56
C PRO A 238 -9.89 6.03 26.46
N GLU A 239 -10.36 6.66 27.53
CA GLU A 239 -11.57 7.48 27.58
C GLU A 239 -11.47 8.78 26.77
N LEU A 240 -10.25 9.22 26.46
CA LEU A 240 -9.98 10.39 25.61
C LEU A 240 -9.85 10.02 24.14
N ARG A 241 -10.05 8.75 23.78
CA ARG A 241 -10.10 8.32 22.39
C ARG A 241 -11.55 8.33 21.94
N GLY A 242 -11.86 9.31 21.10
CA GLY A 242 -13.21 9.61 20.63
C GLY A 242 -13.65 8.69 19.50
N LYS A 243 -14.18 9.27 18.43
CA LYS A 243 -14.67 8.57 17.25
C LYS A 243 -13.51 8.20 16.33
N ALA A 244 -13.56 7.03 15.72
CA ALA A 244 -12.61 6.64 14.67
C ALA A 244 -13.36 6.19 13.42
N VAL A 245 -13.16 6.92 12.31
CA VAL A 245 -13.66 6.54 10.99
C VAL A 245 -12.56 5.78 10.25
N LEU A 246 -12.80 4.51 9.99
CA LEU A 246 -11.89 3.56 9.38
C LEU A 246 -12.30 3.34 7.92
N VAL A 247 -11.53 3.88 6.97
CA VAL A 247 -11.87 3.87 5.54
C VAL A 247 -11.03 2.83 4.83
N GLY A 248 -11.65 1.79 4.28
CA GLY A 248 -10.94 0.70 3.58
C GLY A 248 -9.94 -0.07 4.45
N SER A 249 -10.11 -0.08 5.77
CA SER A 249 -9.08 -0.60 6.69
C SER A 249 -9.13 -2.13 6.83
N PRO A 250 -8.00 -2.86 6.77
CA PRO A 250 -8.00 -4.33 6.89
C PRO A 250 -8.09 -4.79 8.36
N LEU A 251 -9.25 -4.65 9.01
CA LEU A 251 -9.40 -4.90 10.46
C LEU A 251 -9.28 -6.38 10.84
N ALA A 252 -9.66 -7.28 9.93
CA ALA A 252 -9.38 -8.72 9.98
C ALA A 252 -8.18 -9.13 9.11
N GLY A 253 -7.37 -8.16 8.67
CA GLY A 253 -6.25 -8.36 7.75
C GLY A 253 -6.68 -8.41 6.28
N THR A 254 -5.69 -8.45 5.38
CA THR A 254 -5.89 -8.60 3.93
C THR A 254 -5.12 -9.79 3.38
N GLY A 255 -5.72 -10.47 2.40
CA GLY A 255 -5.08 -11.55 1.64
C GLY A 255 -3.90 -11.11 0.76
N LEU A 256 -3.87 -9.86 0.32
CA LEU A 256 -2.80 -9.35 -0.55
C LEU A 256 -1.46 -9.17 0.15
N ALA A 257 -1.48 -8.94 1.47
CA ALA A 257 -0.27 -8.83 2.27
C ALA A 257 0.33 -10.21 2.65
N ALA A 258 -0.33 -11.31 2.25
CA ALA A 258 0.17 -12.66 2.46
C ALA A 258 1.41 -12.97 1.61
N PRO A 259 2.34 -13.82 2.11
CA PRO A 259 3.55 -14.23 1.38
C PRO A 259 3.35 -14.72 -0.03
N ALA A 260 2.35 -15.56 -0.26
CA ALA A 260 2.07 -16.09 -1.58
C ALA A 260 1.58 -15.00 -2.57
N ASN A 261 1.07 -13.88 -2.06
CA ASN A 261 0.29 -12.91 -2.83
C ASN A 261 0.98 -11.56 -3.03
N ILE A 262 2.15 -11.30 -2.43
CA ILE A 262 2.83 -10.00 -2.59
C ILE A 262 3.15 -9.70 -4.06
N ARG A 263 3.61 -10.69 -4.84
CA ARG A 263 3.85 -10.49 -6.28
C ARG A 263 2.57 -10.11 -7.02
N SER A 264 1.44 -10.70 -6.62
CA SER A 264 0.12 -10.36 -7.14
C SER A 264 -0.28 -8.94 -6.74
N ALA A 265 -0.11 -8.56 -5.47
CA ALA A 265 -0.35 -7.19 -5.00
C ALA A 265 0.51 -6.16 -5.76
N LEU A 266 1.78 -6.46 -6.03
CA LEU A 266 2.66 -5.58 -6.79
C LEU A 266 2.23 -5.42 -8.25
N LYS A 267 1.73 -6.49 -8.87
CA LYS A 267 1.09 -6.41 -10.20
C LYS A 267 -0.15 -5.52 -10.13
N LEU A 268 -1.00 -5.68 -9.12
CA LEU A 268 -2.19 -4.84 -8.93
C LEU A 268 -1.80 -3.36 -8.83
N LEU A 269 -0.84 -3.02 -7.97
CA LEU A 269 -0.40 -1.63 -7.78
C LEU A 269 0.27 -1.03 -9.03
N THR A 270 1.04 -1.82 -9.78
CA THR A 270 1.64 -1.39 -11.06
C THR A 270 0.56 -1.09 -12.11
N ASN A 271 -0.44 -1.97 -12.23
CA ASN A 271 -1.54 -1.79 -13.18
C ASN A 271 -2.54 -0.71 -12.74
N TYR A 272 -2.69 -0.51 -11.43
CA TYR A 272 -3.42 0.61 -10.86
C TYR A 272 -2.78 1.94 -11.26
N GLY A 273 -1.45 2.04 -11.22
CA GLY A 273 -0.70 3.16 -11.79
C GLY A 273 -1.06 3.40 -13.27
N ARG A 274 -1.13 2.33 -14.08
CA ARG A 274 -1.58 2.43 -15.48
C ARG A 274 -3.01 2.97 -15.59
N ALA A 275 -3.96 2.45 -14.81
CA ALA A 275 -5.38 2.85 -14.88
C ALA A 275 -5.62 4.31 -14.42
N LEU A 276 -4.86 4.79 -13.43
CA LEU A 276 -4.96 6.15 -12.90
C LEU A 276 -4.48 7.27 -13.83
N GLY A 277 -3.66 6.98 -14.85
CA GLY A 277 -3.16 8.02 -15.75
C GLY A 277 -4.23 8.66 -16.66
N THR A 278 -5.49 8.27 -16.49
CA THR A 278 -6.69 8.88 -17.06
C THR A 278 -7.18 10.11 -16.29
N ILE A 279 -6.69 10.36 -15.06
CA ILE A 279 -7.16 11.42 -14.17
C ILE A 279 -6.05 12.47 -13.92
N SER A 280 -6.41 13.76 -13.96
CA SER A 280 -5.52 14.87 -13.59
C SER A 280 -4.99 14.71 -12.15
N GLY A 281 -3.68 14.67 -11.96
CA GLY A 281 -3.06 14.54 -10.64
C GLY A 281 -2.14 13.32 -10.47
N PHE A 282 -1.99 12.51 -11.51
CA PHE A 282 -1.16 11.31 -11.63
C PHE A 282 0.21 11.38 -10.91
N ALA A 283 1.00 12.45 -11.11
CA ALA A 283 2.40 12.43 -10.70
C ALA A 283 2.61 12.31 -9.18
N SER A 284 1.92 13.09 -8.33
CA SER A 284 2.30 13.12 -6.90
C SER A 284 1.80 11.92 -6.07
N THR A 285 0.71 11.27 -6.49
CA THR A 285 0.13 10.10 -5.79
C THR A 285 0.72 8.78 -6.29
N ALA A 286 1.06 8.69 -7.58
CA ALA A 286 1.66 7.49 -8.16
C ALA A 286 3.14 7.33 -7.75
N VAL A 287 3.85 8.42 -7.47
CA VAL A 287 5.29 8.38 -7.15
C VAL A 287 5.62 7.54 -5.90
N PRO A 288 5.08 7.81 -4.69
CA PRO A 288 5.40 6.99 -3.52
C PRO A 288 4.98 5.54 -3.68
N LEU A 289 3.88 5.30 -4.40
CA LEU A 289 3.40 3.96 -4.70
C LEU A 289 4.39 3.20 -5.59
N LEU A 290 4.78 3.76 -6.73
CA LEU A 290 5.69 3.11 -7.68
C LEU A 290 7.10 2.92 -7.10
N ILE A 291 7.61 3.89 -6.32
CA ILE A 291 8.85 3.76 -5.57
C ILE A 291 8.75 2.60 -4.56
N GLY A 292 7.65 2.54 -3.80
CA GLY A 292 7.42 1.47 -2.84
C GLY A 292 7.35 0.08 -3.50
N VAL A 293 6.63 -0.03 -4.61
CA VAL A 293 6.50 -1.26 -5.41
C VAL A 293 7.87 -1.73 -5.92
N THR A 294 8.64 -0.84 -6.55
CA THR A 294 9.97 -1.17 -7.09
C THR A 294 10.97 -1.54 -6.01
N GLY A 295 10.99 -0.80 -4.90
CA GLY A 295 11.80 -1.13 -3.73
C GLY A 295 11.46 -2.50 -3.15
N LEU A 296 10.16 -2.83 -3.05
CA LEU A 296 9.74 -4.15 -2.57
C LEU A 296 10.14 -5.26 -3.55
N LEU A 297 10.01 -5.05 -4.86
CA LEU A 297 10.48 -6.01 -5.87
C LEU A 297 11.98 -6.27 -5.75
N LYS A 298 12.78 -5.23 -5.48
CA LYS A 298 14.22 -5.37 -5.22
C LYS A 298 14.50 -6.26 -4.00
N VAL A 299 13.77 -6.06 -2.90
CA VAL A 299 13.87 -6.92 -1.69
C VAL A 299 13.51 -8.37 -2.03
N LEU A 300 12.33 -8.60 -2.62
CA LEU A 300 11.85 -9.93 -2.96
C LEU A 300 12.81 -10.68 -3.89
N THR A 301 13.29 -9.99 -4.94
CA THR A 301 14.19 -10.60 -5.94
C THR A 301 15.55 -10.91 -5.32
N SER A 302 16.07 -10.01 -4.48
CA SER A 302 17.31 -10.22 -3.76
C SER A 302 17.25 -11.47 -2.87
N ILE A 303 16.16 -11.64 -2.12
CA ILE A 303 15.96 -12.80 -1.25
C ILE A 303 15.83 -14.09 -2.09
N THR A 304 15.06 -14.08 -3.18
CA THR A 304 14.93 -15.28 -4.03
C THR A 304 16.25 -15.71 -4.67
N SER A 305 17.16 -14.77 -4.94
CA SER A 305 18.52 -15.08 -5.41
C SER A 305 19.32 -15.87 -4.36
N PHE A 306 19.22 -15.48 -3.08
CA PHE A 306 19.81 -16.24 -1.97
C PHE A 306 19.10 -17.58 -1.70
N ALA A 307 17.78 -17.63 -1.87
CA ALA A 307 16.94 -18.77 -1.55
C ALA A 307 16.85 -19.83 -2.67
N ALA A 308 17.56 -19.69 -3.79
CA ALA A 308 17.59 -20.68 -4.87
C ALA A 308 18.10 -22.09 -4.43
N HIS A 309 18.53 -22.23 -3.17
CA HIS A 309 18.97 -23.48 -2.55
C HIS A 309 18.28 -23.84 -1.23
N THR A 310 17.24 -23.13 -0.78
CA THR A 310 16.53 -23.45 0.48
C THR A 310 15.01 -23.35 0.34
N PRO A 311 14.23 -24.29 0.89
CA PRO A 311 12.77 -24.26 0.85
C PRO A 311 12.25 -23.29 1.92
N LEU A 312 12.20 -21.99 1.61
CA LEU A 312 11.88 -20.94 2.59
C LEU A 312 10.92 -19.85 2.06
N ALA A 313 9.89 -20.23 1.30
CA ALA A 313 8.86 -19.30 0.83
C ALA A 313 8.19 -18.51 1.98
N ASP A 314 8.09 -19.10 3.18
CA ASP A 314 7.46 -18.48 4.36
C ASP A 314 8.27 -17.32 4.98
N THR A 315 9.58 -17.23 4.71
CA THR A 315 10.43 -16.18 5.30
C THR A 315 10.34 -14.83 4.62
N VAL A 316 9.82 -14.75 3.39
CA VAL A 316 9.90 -13.53 2.58
C VAL A 316 9.03 -12.40 3.13
N VAL A 317 7.95 -12.71 3.85
CA VAL A 317 7.02 -11.68 4.42
C VAL A 317 7.25 -11.37 5.86
N SER A 318 7.78 -12.31 6.65
CA SER A 318 8.34 -11.96 7.96
C SER A 318 9.44 -10.89 7.85
N LEU A 319 10.01 -10.68 6.66
CA LEU A 319 11.06 -9.69 6.39
C LEU A 319 10.53 -8.29 6.06
N VAL A 320 9.21 -8.10 5.90
CA VAL A 320 8.59 -6.76 5.73
C VAL A 320 7.56 -6.55 6.84
N PRO A 321 7.98 -6.13 8.04
CA PRO A 321 7.12 -6.04 9.23
C PRO A 321 5.84 -5.24 9.01
N GLY A 322 5.91 -4.16 8.22
CA GLY A 322 4.78 -3.30 7.91
C GLY A 322 3.68 -3.98 7.10
N LEU A 323 4.04 -4.89 6.17
CA LEU A 323 3.09 -5.69 5.42
C LEU A 323 2.62 -6.90 6.22
N ASN A 324 3.54 -7.58 6.91
CA ASN A 324 3.20 -8.73 7.74
C ASN A 324 2.15 -8.38 8.80
N GLY A 325 2.26 -7.22 9.44
CA GLY A 325 1.32 -6.77 10.48
C GLY A 325 -0.13 -6.59 10.03
N GLN A 326 -0.41 -6.57 8.73
CA GLN A 326 -1.76 -6.49 8.15
C GLN A 326 -2.16 -7.75 7.34
N SER A 327 -1.31 -8.77 7.31
CA SER A 327 -1.59 -10.03 6.60
C SER A 327 -2.70 -10.81 7.31
N ARG A 328 -3.70 -11.27 6.54
CA ARG A 328 -4.72 -12.22 6.98
C ARG A 328 -4.20 -13.66 6.98
N ALA A 329 -3.21 -13.97 6.14
CA ALA A 329 -2.63 -15.30 6.04
C ALA A 329 -1.39 -15.47 6.93
N GLY A 330 -1.13 -16.72 7.31
CA GLY A 330 0.03 -17.09 8.12
C GLY A 330 -0.14 -16.81 9.62
N ASP A 331 0.94 -16.98 10.37
CA ASP A 331 0.96 -16.79 11.82
C ASP A 331 1.12 -15.30 12.22
N ASN A 332 0.23 -14.41 11.75
CA ASN A 332 0.27 -12.99 12.13
C ASN A 332 -0.13 -12.80 13.60
N ALA A 333 0.87 -12.90 14.47
CA ALA A 333 0.68 -12.83 15.91
C ALA A 333 0.22 -11.44 16.40
N ASP A 334 0.58 -10.36 15.70
CA ASP A 334 0.15 -9.01 16.03
C ASP A 334 -1.35 -8.87 15.81
N LEU A 335 -1.84 -9.16 14.60
CA LEU A 335 -3.26 -9.04 14.28
C LEU A 335 -4.12 -9.94 15.16
N ARG A 336 -3.68 -11.18 15.45
CA ARG A 336 -4.37 -12.06 16.40
C ARG A 336 -4.45 -11.49 17.80
N ARG A 337 -3.40 -10.80 18.28
CA ARG A 337 -3.42 -10.16 19.60
C ARG A 337 -4.38 -8.98 19.60
N LEU A 338 -4.33 -8.11 18.58
CA LEU A 338 -5.27 -6.99 18.45
C LEU A 338 -6.72 -7.46 18.48
N ARG A 339 -7.04 -8.49 17.70
CA ARG A 339 -8.40 -9.08 17.65
C ARG A 339 -8.83 -9.75 18.95
N LYS A 340 -7.92 -10.07 19.88
CA LYS A 340 -8.25 -10.63 21.20
C LYS A 340 -8.43 -9.57 22.28
N LEU A 341 -8.06 -8.32 22.00
CA LEU A 341 -8.23 -7.25 22.98
C LEU A 341 -9.71 -7.02 23.23
N SER A 342 -10.08 -7.08 24.50
CA SER A 342 -11.38 -6.59 24.95
C SER A 342 -11.28 -5.10 25.16
N PHE A 343 -12.28 -4.37 24.68
CA PHE A 343 -12.34 -2.95 24.90
C PHE A 343 -13.72 -2.45 25.27
N GLY A 344 -13.73 -1.38 26.04
CA GLY A 344 -14.98 -0.81 26.55
C GLY A 344 -15.90 -0.36 25.41
N GLU A 345 -17.20 -0.56 25.61
CA GLU A 345 -18.30 -0.22 24.69
C GLU A 345 -18.35 1.26 24.29
N LYS A 346 -17.59 2.13 24.98
CA LYS A 346 -17.55 3.58 24.71
C LYS A 346 -16.81 3.95 23.41
N ARG A 347 -16.09 3.02 22.77
CA ARG A 347 -15.34 3.33 21.55
C ARG A 347 -16.26 3.31 20.33
N LEU A 348 -16.35 4.45 19.65
CA LEU A 348 -17.21 4.63 18.48
C LEU A 348 -16.39 4.47 17.20
N TYR A 349 -16.33 3.24 16.70
CA TYR A 349 -15.83 2.95 15.37
C TYR A 349 -16.92 3.15 14.32
N PHE A 350 -16.52 3.73 13.20
CA PHE A 350 -17.29 3.84 11.97
C PHE A 350 -16.45 3.24 10.83
N ALA A 351 -17.10 2.64 9.83
CA ALA A 351 -16.40 2.12 8.67
C ALA A 351 -17.00 2.61 7.37
N ILE A 352 -16.12 2.88 6.41
CA ILE A 352 -16.47 3.12 5.02
C ILE A 352 -15.80 2.04 4.19
N ARG A 353 -16.61 1.28 3.45
CA ARG A 353 -16.17 0.13 2.65
C ARG A 353 -16.80 0.17 1.26
N SER A 354 -16.14 -0.43 0.28
CA SER A 354 -16.68 -0.64 -1.06
C SER A 354 -16.48 -2.08 -1.51
N ASN A 355 -17.18 -2.43 -2.57
CA ASN A 355 -16.91 -3.59 -3.40
C ASN A 355 -16.66 -3.08 -4.82
N PHE A 356 -15.44 -3.23 -5.30
CA PHE A 356 -15.05 -2.77 -6.64
C PHE A 356 -15.25 -3.91 -7.63
N GLU A 357 -16.06 -3.70 -8.67
CA GLU A 357 -16.33 -4.68 -9.72
C GLU A 357 -16.28 -4.04 -11.12
N PRO A 358 -15.11 -4.01 -11.78
CA PRO A 358 -14.93 -3.39 -13.08
C PRO A 358 -15.54 -4.18 -14.25
N GLU A 359 -16.27 -3.46 -15.09
CA GLU A 359 -16.66 -3.91 -16.43
C GLU A 359 -15.63 -3.54 -17.52
N ASP A 360 -14.84 -2.49 -17.28
CA ASP A 360 -13.87 -1.94 -18.24
C ASP A 360 -12.70 -2.91 -18.54
N PRO A 361 -12.40 -3.18 -19.83
CA PRO A 361 -11.18 -3.83 -20.28
C PRO A 361 -9.88 -3.33 -19.62
N GLY A 362 -9.74 -2.03 -19.35
CA GLY A 362 -8.55 -1.43 -18.73
C GLY A 362 -8.26 -1.94 -17.31
N TRP A 363 -9.31 -2.37 -16.62
CA TRP A 363 -9.29 -2.95 -15.27
C TRP A 363 -9.40 -4.47 -15.27
N ARG A 364 -9.35 -5.14 -16.42
CA ARG A 364 -9.38 -6.61 -16.52
C ARG A 364 -8.35 -7.31 -15.64
N PHE A 365 -7.24 -6.64 -15.32
CA PHE A 365 -6.27 -7.15 -14.35
C PHE A 365 -6.94 -7.53 -13.03
N TRP A 366 -7.94 -6.78 -12.58
CA TRP A 366 -8.71 -7.07 -11.36
C TRP A 366 -9.31 -8.48 -11.35
N ARG A 367 -9.82 -8.97 -12.48
CA ARG A 367 -10.38 -10.33 -12.60
C ARG A 367 -9.34 -11.43 -12.35
N TYR A 368 -8.05 -11.14 -12.50
CA TYR A 368 -6.97 -12.08 -12.14
C TYR A 368 -6.73 -12.14 -10.62
N PHE A 369 -7.22 -11.16 -9.88
CA PHE A 369 -7.13 -11.09 -8.42
C PHE A 369 -8.41 -11.51 -7.72
N THR A 370 -9.49 -11.80 -8.45
CA THR A 370 -10.77 -12.28 -7.90
C THR A 370 -11.20 -13.65 -8.42
N ASN A 371 -10.52 -14.20 -9.45
CA ASN A 371 -10.89 -15.48 -10.05
C ASN A 371 -10.06 -16.68 -9.51
N PRO A 372 -10.70 -17.70 -8.92
CA PRO A 372 -10.01 -18.89 -8.37
C PRO A 372 -9.24 -19.71 -9.41
N ALA A 373 -9.61 -19.69 -10.70
CA ALA A 373 -8.94 -20.49 -11.72
C ALA A 373 -7.50 -20.05 -12.04
N THR A 374 -7.13 -18.82 -11.69
CA THR A 374 -5.79 -18.27 -11.89
C THR A 374 -4.87 -18.43 -10.67
N HIS A 375 -5.40 -18.90 -9.54
CA HIS A 375 -4.64 -19.13 -8.30
C HIS A 375 -4.20 -20.60 -8.19
N GLY A 376 -3.08 -20.93 -8.82
CA GLY A 376 -2.41 -22.20 -8.55
C GLY A 376 -1.73 -22.20 -7.18
N LEU A 377 -2.46 -22.59 -6.13
CA LEU A 377 -2.04 -23.36 -4.94
C LEU A 377 -2.91 -23.03 -3.70
N ASN A 378 -3.53 -24.10 -3.17
CA ASN A 378 -4.23 -24.26 -1.90
C ASN A 378 -5.64 -23.64 -1.75
N ALA A 379 -6.61 -24.51 -1.41
CA ALA A 379 -8.03 -24.23 -1.18
C ALA A 379 -8.35 -23.22 -0.05
N VAL A 380 -7.35 -22.76 0.71
CA VAL A 380 -7.49 -21.70 1.73
C VAL A 380 -7.34 -20.31 1.10
N THR A 381 -6.58 -20.18 0.01
CA THR A 381 -6.33 -18.92 -0.72
C THR A 381 -7.50 -18.56 -1.63
N ASP A 382 -8.22 -19.56 -2.16
CA ASP A 382 -9.36 -19.37 -3.06
C ASP A 382 -10.58 -18.74 -2.38
N LYS A 383 -10.74 -18.91 -1.07
CA LYS A 383 -11.79 -18.23 -0.28
C LYS A 383 -11.45 -16.78 0.07
N ILE A 384 -10.18 -16.37 -0.08
CA ILE A 384 -9.72 -15.04 0.31
C ILE A 384 -9.97 -14.01 -0.79
N PHE A 385 -9.92 -14.42 -2.06
CA PHE A 385 -10.10 -13.54 -3.22
C PHE A 385 -11.46 -13.68 -3.92
N ASN A 386 -12.25 -14.68 -3.54
CA ASN A 386 -13.61 -14.89 -4.06
C ASN A 386 -14.69 -14.13 -3.25
N SER A 387 -14.27 -13.14 -2.46
CA SER A 387 -15.16 -12.26 -1.68
C SER A 387 -15.09 -10.84 -2.20
N GLU A 388 -16.19 -10.10 -1.99
CA GLU A 388 -16.27 -8.65 -2.21
C GLU A 388 -15.02 -7.96 -1.64
N ASN A 389 -14.41 -7.07 -2.43
CA ASN A 389 -13.20 -6.36 -2.06
C ASN A 389 -13.07 -5.05 -2.83
N ASP A 390 -12.27 -4.12 -2.32
CA ASP A 390 -12.05 -2.81 -2.95
C ASP A 390 -10.79 -2.74 -3.84
N LEU A 391 -10.34 -3.87 -4.40
CA LEU A 391 -9.01 -4.16 -4.95
C LEU A 391 -7.98 -4.62 -3.93
N VAL A 392 -7.99 -4.12 -2.70
CA VAL A 392 -6.86 -4.32 -1.77
C VAL A 392 -7.26 -5.09 -0.51
N VAL A 393 -8.44 -4.79 0.00
CA VAL A 393 -8.94 -5.33 1.26
C VAL A 393 -10.31 -5.94 1.02
N ASP A 394 -10.54 -7.09 1.63
CA ASP A 394 -11.83 -7.76 1.59
C ASP A 394 -12.87 -6.89 2.32
N THR A 395 -14.03 -6.64 1.70
CA THR A 395 -15.09 -5.79 2.23
C THR A 395 -15.56 -6.27 3.61
N ALA A 396 -15.58 -7.58 3.82
CA ALA A 396 -15.87 -8.20 5.12
C ALA A 396 -14.83 -7.84 6.20
N SER A 397 -13.55 -7.74 5.83
CA SER A 397 -12.46 -7.37 6.76
C SER A 397 -12.60 -5.94 7.30
N MET A 398 -13.27 -5.05 6.57
CA MET A 398 -13.31 -3.62 6.89
C MET A 398 -14.17 -3.21 8.09
N HIS A 399 -14.92 -4.15 8.64
CA HIS A 399 -15.79 -3.93 9.80
C HIS A 399 -15.65 -5.01 10.87
N ASP A 400 -14.79 -6.01 10.64
CA ASP A 400 -14.56 -7.13 11.55
C ASP A 400 -13.44 -6.77 12.54
N LEU A 401 -13.83 -6.39 13.75
CA LEU A 401 -12.91 -5.94 14.80
C LEU A 401 -12.30 -7.14 15.55
N SER A 402 -13.10 -8.17 15.82
CA SER A 402 -12.69 -9.44 16.44
C SER A 402 -13.67 -10.56 16.08
N ASP A 403 -13.34 -11.79 16.49
CA ASP A 403 -14.15 -12.97 16.21
C ASP A 403 -15.59 -12.88 16.76
N ASN A 404 -15.86 -11.97 17.70
CA ASN A 404 -17.17 -11.76 18.30
C ASN A 404 -17.65 -10.30 18.23
N LEU A 405 -16.96 -9.41 17.50
CA LEU A 405 -17.30 -8.00 17.45
C LEU A 405 -17.14 -7.45 16.03
N LEU A 406 -18.27 -6.99 15.50
CA LEU A 406 -18.33 -6.21 14.27
C LEU A 406 -18.63 -4.75 14.63
N ILE A 407 -18.26 -3.82 13.74
CA ILE A 407 -18.81 -2.46 13.78
C ILE A 407 -20.32 -2.58 13.52
N PRO A 408 -21.20 -1.92 14.31
CA PRO A 408 -22.64 -1.97 14.08
C PRO A 408 -23.02 -1.41 12.71
N ASP A 409 -24.04 -1.99 12.05
CA ASP A 409 -24.50 -1.57 10.73
C ASP A 409 -24.86 -0.08 10.67
N SER A 410 -25.37 0.50 11.77
CA SER A 410 -25.66 1.94 11.88
C SER A 410 -24.44 2.85 11.72
N ASN A 411 -23.24 2.30 11.91
CA ASN A 411 -21.96 3.00 11.85
C ASN A 411 -21.16 2.60 10.61
N ILE A 412 -21.76 1.87 9.67
CA ILE A 412 -21.12 1.44 8.43
C ILE A 412 -21.77 2.15 7.26
N TYR A 413 -20.95 2.69 6.37
CA TYR A 413 -21.36 3.01 5.02
C TYR A 413 -20.71 2.04 4.04
N THR A 414 -21.54 1.39 3.23
CA THR A 414 -21.10 0.48 2.16
C THR A 414 -21.47 1.13 0.84
N PHE A 415 -20.48 1.45 0.02
CA PHE A 415 -20.74 1.85 -1.35
C PHE A 415 -21.43 0.71 -2.11
N PRO A 416 -22.36 1.01 -3.03
CA PRO A 416 -22.84 0.02 -3.98
C PRO A 416 -21.67 -0.62 -4.73
N THR A 417 -21.81 -1.89 -5.11
CA THR A 417 -20.87 -2.54 -6.02
C THR A 417 -20.74 -1.72 -7.30
N SER A 418 -19.53 -1.29 -7.65
CA SER A 418 -19.29 -0.44 -8.83
C SER A 418 -17.87 -0.56 -9.37
N ASP A 419 -17.66 -0.08 -10.59
CA ASP A 419 -16.35 0.06 -11.22
C ASP A 419 -15.70 1.44 -10.99
N ASP A 420 -16.26 2.24 -10.08
CA ASP A 420 -15.82 3.61 -9.79
C ASP A 420 -15.14 3.72 -8.42
N VAL A 421 -15.64 3.02 -7.39
CA VAL A 421 -15.13 3.18 -6.03
C VAL A 421 -14.20 2.05 -5.62
N HIS A 422 -12.93 2.39 -5.43
CA HIS A 422 -11.88 1.44 -5.11
C HIS A 422 -10.96 1.95 -3.99
N HIS A 423 -10.05 1.08 -3.51
CA HIS A 423 -9.26 1.30 -2.30
C HIS A 423 -8.56 2.66 -2.19
N LEU A 424 -8.09 3.18 -3.31
CA LEU A 424 -7.21 4.34 -3.37
C LEU A 424 -7.92 5.66 -3.74
N ASN A 425 -9.24 5.66 -3.98
CA ASN A 425 -10.00 6.88 -4.28
C ASN A 425 -11.14 7.20 -3.31
N TYR A 426 -11.31 6.46 -2.19
CA TYR A 426 -12.39 6.74 -1.22
C TYR A 426 -12.54 8.23 -0.86
N PHE A 427 -11.44 8.95 -0.60
CA PHE A 427 -11.48 10.37 -0.20
C PHE A 427 -11.75 11.35 -1.34
N GLN A 428 -11.84 10.86 -2.57
CA GLN A 428 -12.33 11.61 -3.73
C GLN A 428 -13.85 11.45 -3.89
N GLN A 429 -14.46 10.49 -3.19
CA GLN A 429 -15.89 10.21 -3.29
C GLN A 429 -16.71 11.15 -2.39
N LYS A 430 -17.80 11.67 -2.95
CA LYS A 430 -18.69 12.61 -2.27
C LYS A 430 -19.32 11.99 -1.03
N GLU A 431 -19.75 10.75 -1.13
CA GLU A 431 -20.44 10.00 -0.09
C GLU A 431 -19.51 9.74 1.10
N THR A 432 -18.23 9.45 0.84
CA THR A 432 -17.21 9.37 1.90
C THR A 432 -17.17 10.67 2.70
N ILE A 433 -17.12 11.81 2.02
CA ILE A 433 -17.04 13.13 2.66
C ILE A 433 -18.34 13.47 3.40
N GLN A 434 -19.50 13.08 2.88
CA GLN A 434 -20.78 13.23 3.57
C GLN A 434 -20.82 12.45 4.88
N HIS A 435 -20.36 11.20 4.88
CA HIS A 435 -20.31 10.37 6.08
C HIS A 435 -19.27 10.88 7.10
N LEU A 436 -18.10 11.33 6.65
CA LEU A 436 -17.12 12.01 7.52
C LEU A 436 -17.73 13.24 8.20
N THR A 437 -18.42 14.07 7.41
CA THR A 437 -19.13 15.25 7.92
C THR A 437 -20.20 14.84 8.93
N HIS A 438 -21.02 13.83 8.60
CA HIS A 438 -22.13 13.42 9.45
C HIS A 438 -21.66 12.85 10.80
N TRP A 439 -20.63 12.01 10.80
CA TRP A 439 -20.18 11.33 12.00
C TRP A 439 -19.27 12.18 12.88
N LEU A 440 -18.45 13.06 12.32
CA LEU A 440 -17.44 13.81 13.07
C LEU A 440 -17.86 15.24 13.40
N LEU A 441 -18.58 15.88 12.48
CA LEU A 441 -18.94 17.29 12.57
C LEU A 441 -20.35 17.49 13.12
N LYS A 442 -20.58 18.64 13.75
CA LYS A 442 -21.90 19.05 14.19
C LYS A 442 -22.77 19.34 12.96
N GLN A 443 -24.03 18.92 13.03
CA GLN A 443 -25.00 19.26 12.00
C GLN A 443 -25.29 20.76 12.07
N GLU A 444 -25.27 21.43 10.92
CA GLU A 444 -25.69 22.82 10.81
C GLU A 444 -27.20 22.88 11.12
N LYS A 445 -27.60 23.77 12.02
CA LYS A 445 -29.00 23.96 12.42
C LYS A 445 -29.76 24.74 11.37
#